data_AF-D8MI99-F1
#
_entry.id   AF-D8MI99-F1
#
_cell.length_a   1.000
_cell.length_b   1.000
_cell.length_c   1.000
_cell.angle_alpha   90.00
_cell.angle_beta   90.00
_cell.angle_gamma   90.00
#
_symmetry.space_group_name_H-M   'P 1'
#
loop_
_entity.id
_entity.type
_entity.pdbx_description
1 polymer ?
#
loop_
_entity_poly.entity_id
_entity_poly.type
_entity_poly.pdbx_seq_one_letter_code
_entity_poly.pdbx_strand_id
1 'polypeptide(L)'
;GERRFTHKAFQGAMMISLYRDEPRFHQPYQILQLLMDIDSLMVKWRHNHVMLVQRMIGSKMGTGGSSGYQYLRSTVSDRYKVFLDLFNLSTFLIPRVYIPPLTTRMKRTLSLLEGTLTKMSLNDSQDSDDIEDGLESSGSVQMFNISQ
;
A
#
# COMPACT_ATOMS: atom_id res chain seq x y z
N GLY A 1 17.06 -19.99 0.02
CA GLY A 1 15.72 -20.58 0.19
C GLY A 1 14.99 -20.10 1.44
N GLU A 2 15.68 -19.52 2.43
CA GLU A 2 15.08 -19.14 3.72
C GLU A 2 14.45 -17.74 3.75
N ARG A 3 14.83 -16.84 2.82
CA ARG A 3 14.22 -15.52 2.65
C ARG A 3 13.76 -15.36 1.19
N ARG A 4 12.54 -14.86 1.00
CA ARG A 4 11.93 -14.59 -0.31
C ARG A 4 12.02 -13.12 -0.68
N PHE A 5 12.08 -12.22 0.29
CA PHE A 5 12.18 -10.78 0.08
C PHE A 5 13.62 -10.34 -0.18
N THR A 6 13.80 -9.43 -1.14
CA THR A 6 15.06 -8.69 -1.32
C THR A 6 15.35 -7.85 -0.08
N HIS A 7 16.63 -7.61 0.23
CA HIS A 7 17.05 -6.81 1.38
C HIS A 7 16.34 -5.46 1.49
N LYS A 8 16.21 -4.73 0.37
CA LYS A 8 15.47 -3.45 0.31
C LYS A 8 13.99 -3.59 0.63
N ALA A 9 13.35 -4.66 0.17
CA ALA A 9 11.93 -4.92 0.46
C ALA A 9 11.72 -5.24 1.95
N PHE A 10 12.64 -6.00 2.56
CA PHE A 10 12.61 -6.29 3.98
C PHE A 10 12.81 -5.02 4.84
N GLN A 11 13.76 -4.16 4.46
CA GLN A 11 13.94 -2.85 5.12
C GLN A 11 12.70 -1.96 5.00
N GLY A 12 12.04 -1.94 3.83
CA GLY A 12 10.77 -1.22 3.64
C GLY A 12 9.64 -1.76 4.51
N ALA A 13 9.49 -3.09 4.58
CA ALA A 13 8.49 -3.72 5.45
C ALA A 13 8.74 -3.42 6.93
N MET A 14 10.00 -3.43 7.38
CA MET A 14 10.39 -3.00 8.73
C MET A 14 10.01 -1.54 8.97
N MET A 15 10.35 -0.65 8.03
CA MET A 15 10.03 0.77 8.13
C MET A 15 8.52 1.01 8.28
N ILE A 16 7.70 0.37 7.45
CA ILE A 16 6.23 0.47 7.52
C ILE A 16 5.73 -0.03 8.89
N SER A 17 6.32 -1.10 9.42
CA SER A 17 5.90 -1.69 10.70
C SER A 17 6.31 -0.86 11.91
N LEU A 18 7.49 -0.24 11.90
CA LEU A 18 7.99 0.61 12.98
C LEU A 18 7.26 1.96 13.04
N TYR A 19 6.95 2.55 11.87
CA TYR A 19 6.29 3.87 11.77
C TYR A 19 4.79 3.78 11.43
N ARG A 20 4.13 2.69 11.82
CA ARG A 20 2.70 2.42 11.52
C ARG A 20 1.70 3.48 12.02
N ASP A 21 2.12 4.33 12.96
CA ASP A 21 1.28 5.41 13.51
C ASP A 21 1.28 6.67 12.62
N GLU A 22 2.19 6.76 11.65
CA GLU A 22 2.19 7.85 10.68
C GLU A 22 1.05 7.68 9.67
N PRO A 23 0.29 8.75 9.33
CA PRO A 23 -0.90 8.65 8.48
C PRO A 23 -0.68 7.95 7.14
N ARG A 24 0.49 8.16 6.52
CA ARG A 24 0.85 7.52 5.25
C ARG A 24 1.23 6.05 5.36
N PHE A 25 1.73 5.59 6.51
CA PHE A 25 2.13 4.19 6.71
C PHE A 25 1.02 3.33 7.29
N HIS A 26 -0.04 3.93 7.81
CA HIS A 26 -1.19 3.21 8.33
C HIS A 26 -1.82 2.26 7.29
N GLN A 27 -2.09 2.75 6.08
CA GLN A 27 -2.69 1.95 5.00
C GLN A 27 -1.76 0.84 4.49
N PRO A 28 -0.48 1.11 4.13
CA PRO A 28 0.48 0.06 3.80
C PRO A 28 0.64 -1.00 4.90
N TYR A 29 0.62 -0.60 6.17
CA TYR A 29 0.71 -1.54 7.28
C TYR A 29 -0.47 -2.51 7.31
N GLN A 30 -1.70 -2.02 7.07
CA GLN A 30 -2.89 -2.88 6.95
C GLN A 30 -2.75 -3.89 5.80
N ILE A 31 -2.18 -3.48 4.66
CA ILE A 31 -1.94 -4.39 3.53
C ILE A 31 -0.98 -5.52 3.93
N LEU A 32 0.13 -5.19 4.61
CA LEU A 32 1.07 -6.20 5.09
C LEU A 32 0.41 -7.19 6.06
N GLN A 33 -0.48 -6.70 6.93
CA GLN A 33 -1.25 -7.55 7.84
C GLN A 33 -2.19 -8.49 7.08
N LEU A 34 -2.94 -7.97 6.10
CA LEU A 34 -3.85 -8.77 5.27
C LEU A 34 -3.10 -9.85 4.47
N LEU A 35 -1.88 -9.58 4.00
CA LEU A 35 -1.05 -10.59 3.34
C LEU A 35 -0.68 -11.74 4.28
N MET A 36 -0.33 -11.44 5.53
CA MET A 36 -0.08 -12.47 6.56
C MET A 36 -1.36 -13.24 6.91
N ASP A 37 -2.51 -12.56 6.96
CA ASP A 37 -3.80 -13.19 7.22
C ASP A 37 -4.20 -14.16 6.09
N ILE A 38 -3.98 -13.79 4.83
CA ILE A 38 -4.22 -14.66 3.67
C ILE A 38 -3.36 -15.93 3.77
N ASP A 39 -2.07 -15.82 4.06
CA ASP A 39 -1.19 -16.99 4.22
C ASP A 39 -1.67 -17.89 5.37
N SER A 40 -2.10 -17.29 6.48
CA SER A 40 -2.64 -18.01 7.63
C SER A 40 -3.94 -18.75 7.29
N LEU A 41 -4.85 -18.10 6.54
CA LEU A 41 -6.09 -18.70 6.07
C LEU A 41 -5.84 -19.85 5.08
N MET A 42 -4.86 -19.72 4.20
CA MET A 42 -4.48 -20.79 3.27
C MET A 42 -3.92 -22.01 4.00
N VAL A 43 -3.09 -21.82 5.02
CA VAL A 43 -2.59 -22.91 5.86
C VAL A 43 -3.74 -23.57 6.62
N LYS A 44 -4.66 -22.79 7.19
CA LYS A 44 -5.85 -23.30 7.88
C LYS A 44 -6.75 -24.11 6.95
N TRP A 45 -6.98 -23.64 5.74
CA TRP A 45 -7.74 -24.37 4.73
C TRP A 45 -7.08 -25.73 4.40
N ARG A 46 -5.76 -25.75 4.16
CA ARG A 46 -5.02 -27.00 3.91
C ARG A 46 -5.13 -27.97 5.09
N HIS A 47 -5.03 -27.46 6.32
CA HIS A 47 -5.15 -28.29 7.52
C HIS A 47 -6.55 -28.89 7.66
N ASN A 48 -7.61 -28.08 7.48
CA ASN A 48 -8.98 -28.57 7.51
C ASN A 48 -9.24 -29.61 6.42
N HIS A 49 -8.68 -29.40 5.23
CA HIS A 49 -8.76 -30.37 4.14
C HIS A 49 -8.05 -31.69 4.49
N VAL A 50 -6.87 -31.64 5.11
CA VAL A 50 -6.16 -32.83 5.61
C VAL A 50 -7.00 -33.60 6.61
N MET A 51 -7.66 -32.91 7.55
CA MET A 51 -8.51 -33.54 8.57
C MET A 51 -9.76 -34.19 7.96
N LEU A 52 -10.39 -33.53 6.98
CA LEU A 52 -11.52 -34.10 6.24
C LEU A 52 -11.10 -35.38 5.50
N VAL A 53 -9.95 -35.34 4.80
CA VAL A 53 -9.43 -36.50 4.06
C VAL A 53 -9.08 -37.64 5.03
N GLN A 54 -8.43 -37.35 6.16
CA GLN A 54 -8.14 -38.35 7.19
C GLN A 54 -9.42 -39.02 7.70
N ARG A 55 -10.51 -38.26 7.89
CA ARG A 55 -11.81 -38.82 8.31
C ARG A 55 -12.43 -39.71 7.23
N MET A 56 -12.30 -39.37 5.95
CA MET A 56 -12.96 -40.09 4.85
C MET A 56 -12.22 -41.39 4.47
N ILE A 57 -10.90 -41.36 4.39
CA ILE A 57 -10.09 -42.49 3.89
C ILE A 57 -9.09 -43.05 4.92
N GLY A 58 -8.97 -42.45 6.10
CA GLY A 58 -8.01 -42.86 7.12
C GLY A 58 -6.57 -42.69 6.64
N SER A 59 -5.76 -43.72 6.85
CA SER A 59 -4.36 -43.79 6.41
C SER A 59 -4.17 -44.52 5.07
N LYS A 60 -5.26 -44.77 4.32
CA LYS A 60 -5.21 -45.49 3.04
C LYS A 60 -4.54 -44.62 1.97
N MET A 61 -3.89 -45.29 1.01
CA MET A 61 -3.31 -44.66 -0.17
C MET A 61 -4.40 -43.92 -0.97
N GLY A 62 -4.12 -42.69 -1.40
CA GLY A 62 -5.08 -41.89 -2.15
C GLY A 62 -5.28 -42.41 -3.57
N THR A 63 -6.43 -42.13 -4.17
CA THR A 63 -6.76 -42.51 -5.56
C THR A 63 -5.84 -41.89 -6.61
N GLY A 64 -5.12 -40.82 -6.26
CA GLY A 64 -4.09 -40.19 -7.10
C GLY A 64 -2.68 -40.77 -6.98
N GLY A 65 -2.50 -41.93 -6.32
CA GLY A 65 -1.19 -42.60 -6.20
C GLY A 65 -0.25 -42.00 -5.14
N SER A 66 -0.63 -40.91 -4.47
CA SER A 66 0.09 -40.40 -3.31
C SER A 66 -0.29 -41.17 -2.05
N SER A 67 0.55 -41.11 -1.01
CA SER A 67 0.24 -41.62 0.34
C SER A 67 -0.97 -40.93 1.02
N GLY A 68 -1.74 -40.14 0.27
CA GLY A 68 -3.00 -39.51 0.65
C GLY A 68 -2.79 -38.52 1.78
N TYR A 69 -3.18 -38.94 2.98
CA TYR A 69 -3.03 -38.17 4.21
C TYR A 69 -1.61 -37.68 4.47
N GLN A 70 -0.60 -38.55 4.33
CA GLN A 70 0.79 -38.23 4.68
C GLN A 70 1.37 -37.16 3.74
N TYR A 71 1.05 -37.23 2.44
CA TYR A 71 1.43 -36.21 1.47
C TYR A 71 0.76 -34.86 1.79
N LEU A 72 -0.57 -34.84 1.99
CA LEU A 72 -1.30 -33.62 2.29
C LEU A 72 -0.81 -32.97 3.59
N ARG A 73 -0.52 -33.76 4.62
CA ARG A 73 0.06 -33.28 5.87
C ARG A 73 1.42 -32.61 5.66
N SER A 74 2.24 -33.13 4.75
CA SER A 74 3.53 -32.51 4.40
C SER A 74 3.40 -31.14 3.71
N THR A 75 2.22 -30.86 3.12
CA THR A 75 1.92 -29.56 2.51
C THR A 75 1.50 -28.48 3.51
N VAL A 76 1.20 -28.85 4.75
CA VAL A 76 0.92 -27.94 5.88
C VAL A 76 2.25 -27.62 6.58
N SER A 77 3.18 -27.03 5.83
CA SER A 77 4.50 -26.66 6.35
C SER A 77 4.86 -25.26 5.89
N ASP A 78 5.66 -24.56 6.70
CA ASP A 78 6.03 -23.15 6.48
C ASP A 78 6.72 -22.89 5.13
N ARG A 79 7.25 -23.94 4.50
CA ARG A 79 7.80 -23.92 3.13
C ARG A 79 6.78 -23.43 2.08
N TYR A 80 5.48 -23.57 2.34
CA TYR A 80 4.41 -23.12 1.45
C TYR A 80 3.87 -21.72 1.80
N LYS A 81 4.33 -21.10 2.89
CA LYS A 81 4.01 -19.70 3.18
C LYS A 81 4.80 -18.80 2.24
N VAL A 82 4.12 -17.91 1.54
CA VAL A 82 4.75 -17.01 0.56
C VAL A 82 5.37 -15.81 1.27
N PHE A 83 4.74 -15.33 2.33
CA PHE A 83 5.11 -14.15 3.09
C PHE A 83 5.76 -14.48 4.44
N LEU A 84 6.52 -15.57 4.52
CA LEU A 84 7.22 -16.00 5.74
C LEU A 84 8.12 -14.89 6.33
N ASP A 85 8.72 -14.06 5.47
CA ASP A 85 9.56 -12.93 5.90
C ASP A 85 8.79 -11.87 6.68
N LEU A 86 7.48 -11.68 6.43
CA LEU A 86 6.65 -10.77 7.20
C LEU A 86 6.36 -11.31 8.62
N PHE A 87 6.21 -12.63 8.77
CA PHE A 87 6.08 -13.24 10.10
C PHE A 87 7.38 -13.10 10.90
N ASN A 88 8.52 -13.31 10.25
CA ASN A 88 9.84 -13.14 10.86
C ASN A 88 10.17 -11.68 11.18
N LEU A 89 9.43 -10.71 10.64
CA LEU A 89 9.58 -9.30 10.94
C LEU A 89 9.35 -9.00 12.43
N SER A 90 8.45 -9.75 13.06
CA SER A 90 8.12 -9.63 14.49
C SER A 90 9.35 -9.83 15.40
N THR A 91 10.30 -10.66 14.98
CA THR A 91 11.58 -10.89 15.67
C THR A 91 12.45 -9.64 15.77
N PHE A 92 12.27 -8.67 14.86
CA PHE A 92 13.06 -7.45 14.77
C PHE A 92 12.33 -6.22 15.34
N LEU A 93 11.16 -6.40 15.95
CA LEU A 93 10.44 -5.30 16.59
C LEU A 93 11.13 -4.92 17.90
N ILE A 94 11.61 -3.68 17.95
CA ILE A 94 12.22 -3.07 19.13
C ILE A 94 11.20 -2.22 19.89
N PRO A 95 11.39 -2.02 21.22
CA PRO A 95 10.58 -1.08 21.98
C PRO A 95 10.61 0.32 21.34
N ARG A 96 9.48 1.04 21.40
CA ARG A 96 9.31 2.34 20.74
C ARG A 96 10.35 3.40 21.14
N VAL A 97 10.92 3.27 22.33
CA VAL A 97 11.97 4.17 22.85
C VAL A 97 13.24 4.13 22.01
N TYR A 98 13.55 2.99 21.38
CA TYR A 98 14.73 2.81 20.54
C TYR A 98 14.50 3.14 19.07
N ILE A 99 13.26 3.50 18.68
CA ILE A 99 12.95 3.88 17.30
C ILE A 99 13.44 5.31 17.07
N PRO A 100 14.30 5.55 16.07
CA PRO A 100 14.80 6.90 15.81
C PRO A 100 13.63 7.83 15.43
N PRO A 101 13.55 9.04 16.01
CA PRO A 101 12.49 9.97 15.67
C PRO A 101 12.62 10.45 14.22
N LEU A 102 11.48 10.62 13.54
CA LEU A 102 11.46 11.13 12.18
C LEU A 102 11.88 12.61 12.16
N THR A 103 12.81 12.95 11.26
CA THR A 103 13.19 14.36 11.05
C THR A 103 12.01 15.18 10.52
N THR A 104 12.00 16.49 10.77
CA THR A 104 10.93 17.40 10.30
C THR A 104 10.69 17.30 8.79
N ARG A 105 11.76 17.14 8.00
CA ARG A 105 11.68 16.92 6.55
C ARG A 105 10.96 15.60 6.21
N MET A 106 11.34 14.50 6.85
CA MET A 106 10.70 13.20 6.65
C MET A 106 9.24 13.23 7.09
N LYS A 107 8.93 13.86 8.22
CA LYS A 107 7.56 14.02 8.70
C LYS A 107 6.70 14.82 7.73
N ARG A 108 7.25 15.84 7.06
CA ARG A 108 6.55 16.60 6.02
C ARG A 108 6.26 15.72 4.79
N THR A 109 7.25 15.00 4.29
CA THR A 109 7.07 14.07 3.17
C THR A 109 6.10 12.93 3.49
N LEU A 110 6.08 12.50 4.75
CA LEU A 110 5.16 11.49 5.25
C LEU A 110 3.79 12.04 5.62
N SER A 111 3.64 13.36 5.76
CA SER A 111 2.35 13.99 5.96
C SER A 111 1.56 13.94 4.65
N LEU A 112 0.24 13.78 4.76
CA LEU A 112 -0.65 13.78 3.60
C LEU A 112 -0.67 15.15 2.88
N LEU A 113 -0.13 16.18 3.53
CA LEU A 113 -0.14 17.58 3.09
C LEU A 113 0.80 17.87 1.90
N GLU A 114 1.86 17.08 1.70
CA GLU A 114 2.80 17.36 0.60
C GLU A 114 2.17 17.12 -0.78
N GLY A 115 1.18 16.23 -0.89
CA GLY A 115 0.44 16.03 -2.13
C GLY A 115 -0.54 17.16 -2.47
N THR A 116 -1.03 17.88 -1.46
CA THR A 116 -1.94 19.02 -1.64
C THR A 116 -1.18 20.32 -1.91
N LEU A 117 -0.04 20.57 -1.27
CA LEU A 117 0.77 21.77 -1.52
C LEU A 117 1.34 21.80 -2.94
N THR A 118 1.77 20.66 -3.50
CA THR A 118 2.20 20.61 -4.91
C THR A 118 1.05 20.87 -5.87
N LYS A 119 -0.17 20.40 -5.55
CA LYS A 119 -1.36 20.71 -6.36
C LYS A 119 -1.78 22.17 -6.27
N MET A 120 -1.57 22.82 -5.13
CA MET A 120 -1.91 24.22 -4.92
C MET A 120 -0.91 25.16 -5.58
N SER A 121 0.39 24.83 -5.55
CA SER A 121 1.44 25.59 -6.25
C SER A 121 1.35 25.50 -7.78
N LEU A 122 0.67 24.51 -8.35
CA LEU A 122 0.45 24.38 -9.79
C LEU A 122 -0.78 25.17 -10.28
N ASN A 123 -1.70 25.52 -9.38
CA ASN A 123 -2.89 26.31 -9.73
C ASN A 123 -2.64 27.83 -9.70
N ASP A 124 -1.62 28.30 -8.98
CA ASP A 124 -1.26 29.74 -8.90
C ASP A 124 -0.44 30.24 -10.11
N SER A 125 -0.05 29.36 -11.04
CA SER A 125 0.71 29.75 -12.25
C SER A 125 -0.14 29.86 -13.51
N GLN A 126 -1.48 29.83 -13.37
CA GLN A 126 -2.40 29.76 -14.51
C GLN A 126 -3.46 30.88 -14.52
N ASP A 127 -3.33 31.90 -13.65
CA ASP A 127 -4.34 32.97 -13.49
C ASP A 127 -3.74 34.38 -13.54
N SER A 128 -2.63 34.59 -14.27
CA SER A 128 -1.96 35.90 -14.35
C SER A 128 -1.78 36.48 -15.76
N ASP A 129 -2.48 35.97 -16.79
CA ASP A 129 -2.29 36.42 -18.18
C ASP A 129 -3.54 37.01 -18.86
N ASP A 130 -4.61 37.39 -18.15
CA ASP A 130 -5.80 37.98 -18.79
C ASP A 130 -6.44 39.15 -18.02
N ILE A 131 -5.72 40.24 -17.72
CA ILE A 131 -6.35 41.58 -17.50
C ILE A 131 -5.46 42.71 -18.04
N GLU A 132 -5.62 43.03 -19.32
CA GLU A 132 -5.54 44.36 -19.97
C GLU A 132 -6.33 44.19 -21.28
N ASP A 133 -7.42 44.89 -21.57
CA ASP A 133 -7.39 46.31 -21.85
C ASP A 133 -8.76 46.99 -21.68
N GLY A 134 -8.68 48.22 -21.20
CA GLY A 134 -9.77 49.14 -21.02
C GLY A 134 -10.37 49.67 -22.32
N LEU A 135 -11.65 49.98 -22.21
CA LEU A 135 -12.43 50.85 -23.07
C LEU A 135 -11.69 52.17 -23.37
N GLU A 136 -11.35 52.43 -24.63
CA GLU A 136 -11.48 53.74 -25.27
C GLU A 136 -11.14 53.67 -26.78
N SER A 137 -12.15 53.81 -27.64
CA SER A 137 -11.98 54.39 -28.99
C SER A 137 -13.32 54.83 -29.56
N SER A 138 -13.65 56.09 -29.25
CA SER A 138 -14.28 57.11 -30.10
C SER A 138 -14.89 56.66 -31.43
N GLY A 139 -16.23 56.56 -31.46
CA GLY A 139 -17.03 56.56 -32.69
C GLY A 139 -17.45 57.98 -33.06
N SER A 140 -16.88 58.50 -34.14
CA SER A 140 -17.22 59.80 -34.76
C SER A 140 -18.70 59.91 -35.10
N VAL A 141 -19.41 60.88 -34.50
CA VAL A 141 -20.67 61.41 -35.06
C VAL A 141 -20.41 62.84 -35.51
N GLN A 142 -20.16 62.97 -36.81
CA GLN A 142 -20.15 64.25 -37.50
C GLN A 142 -21.59 64.65 -37.83
N MET A 143 -21.92 65.88 -37.45
CA MET A 143 -23.17 66.57 -37.72
C MET A 143 -23.47 66.63 -39.23
N PHE A 144 -24.66 66.20 -39.63
CA PHE A 144 -25.30 66.68 -40.86
C PHE A 144 -26.45 67.62 -40.47
N ASN A 145 -26.39 68.81 -41.03
CA ASN A 145 -27.29 69.92 -40.80
C ASN A 145 -28.18 70.12 -42.05
N ILE A 146 -29.38 70.65 -41.80
CA ILE A 146 -30.27 71.48 -42.65
C ILE A 146 -31.65 70.88 -43.02
N SER A 147 -32.64 71.59 -42.46
CA SER A 147 -34.05 71.93 -42.79
C SER A 147 -34.85 71.32 -43.95
N GLN A 148 -36.12 71.12 -43.59
CA GLN A 148 -37.36 70.85 -44.35
C GLN A 148 -37.48 69.51 -45.06
#